data_AF-A0A5Q4FS31-F1
#
_entry.id   AF-A0A5Q4FS31-F1
#
_cell.length_a   1.000
_cell.length_b   1.000
_cell.length_c   1.000
_cell.angle_alpha   90.00
_cell.angle_beta   90.00
_cell.angle_gamma   90.00
#
_symmetry.space_group_name_H-M   'P 1'
#
loop_
_entity.id
_entity.type
_entity.pdbx_description
1 polymer ?
#
loop_
_entity_poly.entity_id
_entity_poly.type
_entity_poly.pdbx_seq_one_letter_code
_entity_poly.pdbx_strand_id
1 'polypeptide(L)'
;MRGDDGNDNRDGVTGPVDADAVLVRLEDLLLSLPSDRALPDLPDLLDRAGVPEDLLHRDDRILKVLHEAILARPLNRVADAQHLRSEVELLTLEVEVLTDRLTAEDTHPVDLAAATARLAEVTARLEEIRELL
;
A
#
# COMPACT_ATOMS: atom_id res chain seq x y z
N MET A 1 28.42 -57.77 32.16
CA MET A 1 28.25 -57.14 30.84
C MET A 1 27.35 -55.92 31.03
N ARG A 2 27.96 -54.72 31.06
CA ARG A 2 27.29 -53.43 30.77
C ARG A 2 27.01 -53.39 29.26
N GLY A 3 26.01 -52.73 28.71
CA GLY A 3 24.97 -51.83 29.17
C GLY A 3 24.27 -51.40 27.87
N ASP A 4 22.94 -51.42 27.86
CA ASP A 4 22.13 -51.03 26.71
C ASP A 4 21.25 -49.87 27.17
N ASP A 5 21.77 -48.65 26.99
CA ASP A 5 21.02 -47.41 27.14
C ASP A 5 21.09 -46.68 25.79
N GLY A 6 20.36 -47.20 24.81
CA GLY A 6 19.99 -46.48 23.60
C GLY A 6 18.96 -45.39 23.92
N ASN A 7 19.43 -44.27 24.48
CA ASN A 7 18.66 -43.03 24.60
C ASN A 7 18.44 -42.46 23.19
N ASP A 8 17.30 -42.79 22.58
CA ASP A 8 16.89 -42.30 21.25
C ASP A 8 16.47 -40.83 21.38
N ASN A 9 17.47 -39.98 21.24
CA ASN A 9 17.45 -38.53 21.38
C ASN A 9 16.66 -37.88 20.22
N ARG A 10 15.33 -37.95 20.27
CA ARG A 10 14.43 -37.16 19.42
C ARG A 10 14.01 -35.87 20.12
N ASP A 11 14.99 -35.04 20.43
CA ASP A 11 14.72 -33.64 20.77
C ASP A 11 14.61 -32.85 19.48
N GLY A 12 13.36 -32.50 19.14
CA GLY A 12 13.07 -31.48 18.13
C GLY A 12 13.76 -30.19 18.54
N VAL A 13 14.64 -29.70 17.68
CA VAL A 13 15.32 -28.41 17.87
C VAL A 13 14.30 -27.30 17.68
N THR A 14 13.63 -26.92 18.76
CA THR A 14 13.05 -25.59 18.94
C THR A 14 13.66 -25.01 20.20
N GLY A 15 14.88 -24.50 20.08
CA GLY A 15 15.49 -23.71 21.15
C GLY A 15 14.64 -22.47 21.47
N PRO A 16 14.82 -21.87 22.66
CA PRO A 16 14.10 -20.66 23.03
C PRO A 16 14.34 -19.59 21.97
N VAL A 17 13.27 -19.13 21.33
CA VAL A 17 13.35 -18.04 20.36
C VAL A 17 13.70 -16.78 21.13
N ASP A 18 14.84 -16.19 20.81
CA ASP A 18 15.28 -14.92 21.39
C ASP A 18 14.42 -13.78 20.80
N ALA A 19 13.46 -13.31 21.60
CA ALA A 19 12.53 -12.27 21.21
C ALA A 19 13.24 -10.96 20.84
N ASP A 20 14.39 -10.65 21.46
CA ASP A 20 15.14 -9.43 21.16
C ASP A 20 15.84 -9.55 19.79
N ALA A 21 16.42 -10.71 19.49
CA ALA A 21 16.99 -10.97 18.16
C ALA A 21 15.93 -10.97 17.06
N VAL A 22 14.72 -11.46 17.35
CA VAL A 22 13.57 -11.39 16.43
C VAL A 22 13.14 -9.94 16.18
N LEU A 23 13.06 -9.13 17.23
CA LEU A 23 12.68 -7.73 17.13
C LEU A 23 13.66 -6.93 16.28
N VAL A 24 14.97 -7.13 16.48
CA VAL A 24 16.01 -6.48 15.67
C VAL A 24 15.89 -6.86 14.19
N ARG A 25 15.68 -8.14 13.87
CA ARG A 25 15.48 -8.57 12.47
C ARG A 25 14.23 -7.95 11.83
N LEU A 26 13.16 -7.83 12.61
CA LEU A 26 11.93 -7.20 12.16
C LEU A 26 12.13 -5.71 11.88
N GLU A 27 12.80 -4.99 12.77
CA GLU A 27 13.15 -3.57 12.59
C GLU A 27 14.04 -3.38 11.36
N ASP A 28 15.09 -4.18 11.21
CA ASP A 28 15.99 -4.15 10.06
C ASP A 28 15.24 -4.40 8.75
N LEU A 29 14.34 -5.39 8.72
CA LEU A 29 13.50 -5.67 7.56
C LEU A 29 12.61 -4.46 7.23
N LEU A 30 11.93 -3.89 8.23
CA LEU A 30 11.03 -2.74 8.03
C LEU A 30 11.77 -1.51 7.52
N LEU A 31 12.99 -1.27 8.00
CA LEU A 31 13.87 -0.20 7.53
C LEU A 31 14.40 -0.44 6.11
N SER A 32 14.59 -1.70 5.72
CA SER A 32 15.03 -2.06 4.36
C SER A 32 13.93 -1.91 3.30
N LEU A 33 12.65 -1.95 3.71
CA LEU A 33 11.53 -1.81 2.81
C LEU A 33 11.37 -0.35 2.36
N PRO A 34 11.05 -0.08 1.09
CA PRO A 34 10.83 1.28 0.59
C PRO A 34 9.76 1.98 1.44
N SER A 35 10.10 3.10 2.09
CA SER A 35 9.22 3.82 3.02
C SER A 35 7.97 4.40 2.34
N ASP A 36 7.99 4.46 1.02
CA ASP A 36 7.07 5.17 0.16
C ASP A 36 6.01 4.23 -0.47
N ARG A 37 6.05 2.93 -0.10
CA ARG A 37 5.12 1.87 -0.52
C ARG A 37 4.37 1.28 0.64
N ALA A 38 3.24 0.63 0.37
CA ALA A 38 2.55 -0.18 1.37
C ALA A 38 3.47 -1.30 1.91
N LEU A 39 3.26 -1.70 3.17
CA LEU A 39 3.92 -2.87 3.72
C LEU A 39 3.40 -4.14 3.03
N PRO A 40 4.25 -5.17 2.86
CA PRO A 40 3.81 -6.52 2.56
C PRO A 40 2.76 -7.01 3.57
N ASP A 41 1.98 -8.02 3.17
CA ASP A 41 1.02 -8.67 4.05
C ASP A 41 1.71 -9.19 5.31
N LEU A 42 0.99 -9.13 6.45
CA LEU A 42 1.54 -9.49 7.75
C LEU A 42 2.19 -10.89 7.76
N PRO A 43 1.58 -11.96 7.20
CA PRO A 43 2.23 -13.27 7.19
C PRO A 43 3.56 -13.31 6.41
N ASP A 44 3.64 -12.63 5.26
CA ASP A 44 4.88 -12.54 4.48
C ASP A 44 5.97 -11.80 5.25
N LEU A 45 5.59 -10.73 5.94
CA LEU A 45 6.51 -9.91 6.71
C LEU A 45 7.08 -10.65 7.93
N LEU A 46 6.22 -11.40 8.62
CA LEU A 46 6.62 -12.25 9.75
C LEU A 46 7.53 -13.39 9.30
N ASP A 47 7.21 -14.07 8.20
CA ASP A 47 8.03 -15.15 7.64
C ASP A 47 9.43 -14.65 7.26
N ARG A 48 9.50 -13.51 6.56
CA ARG A 48 10.77 -12.88 6.15
C ARG A 48 11.63 -12.40 7.32
N ALA A 49 11.01 -11.96 8.41
CA ALA A 49 11.71 -11.57 9.64
C ALA A 49 12.05 -12.77 10.55
N GLY A 50 11.52 -13.95 10.23
CA GLY A 50 11.61 -15.14 11.07
C GLY A 50 10.94 -14.92 12.43
N VAL A 51 9.77 -14.26 12.44
CA VAL A 51 8.93 -14.00 13.61
C VAL A 51 7.87 -15.10 13.68
N PRO A 52 7.92 -15.98 14.69
CA PRO A 52 6.84 -16.93 14.96
C PRO A 52 5.52 -16.19 15.26
N GLU A 53 4.41 -16.68 14.71
CA GLU A 53 3.09 -16.07 14.90
C GLU A 53 2.66 -16.04 16.39
N ASP A 54 3.10 -17.04 17.17
CA ASP A 54 2.89 -17.10 18.61
C ASP A 54 3.53 -15.93 19.37
N LEU A 55 4.63 -15.37 18.86
CA LEU A 55 5.31 -14.22 19.47
C LEU A 55 4.55 -12.92 19.25
N LEU A 56 3.75 -12.81 18.19
CA LEU A 56 2.90 -11.64 17.93
C LEU A 56 1.91 -11.37 19.08
N HIS A 57 1.43 -12.44 19.71
CA HIS A 57 0.46 -12.37 20.81
C HIS A 57 1.12 -12.29 22.20
N ARG A 58 2.43 -12.56 22.28
CA ARG A 58 3.17 -12.66 23.55
C ARG A 58 4.08 -11.47 23.80
N ASP A 59 4.45 -10.71 22.77
CA ASP A 59 5.35 -9.56 22.88
C ASP A 59 4.76 -8.30 22.22
N ASP A 60 4.25 -7.39 23.05
CA ASP A 60 3.67 -6.12 22.62
C ASP A 60 4.66 -5.22 21.86
N ARG A 61 5.98 -5.43 22.01
CA ARG A 61 7.00 -4.65 21.31
C ARG A 61 6.96 -4.91 19.81
N ILE A 62 6.66 -6.15 19.40
CA ILE A 62 6.50 -6.52 17.99
C ILE A 62 5.33 -5.75 17.38
N LEU A 63 4.18 -5.74 18.07
CA LEU A 63 3.00 -4.99 17.65
C LEU A 63 3.29 -3.49 17.56
N LYS A 64 4.03 -2.94 18.52
CA LYS A 64 4.43 -1.53 18.54
C LYS A 64 5.30 -1.18 17.33
N VAL A 65 6.33 -1.97 17.02
CA VAL A 65 7.21 -1.75 15.87
C VAL A 65 6.43 -1.82 14.55
N LEU A 66 5.54 -2.80 14.39
CA LEU A 66 4.67 -2.89 13.22
C LEU A 66 3.76 -1.67 13.09
N HIS A 67 3.17 -1.22 14.20
CA HIS A 67 2.31 -0.04 14.24
C HIS A 67 3.09 1.23 13.85
N GLU A 68 4.26 1.45 14.42
CA GLU A 68 5.11 2.60 14.11
C GLU A 68 5.54 2.58 12.64
N ALA A 69 5.88 1.40 12.10
CA ALA A 69 6.20 1.25 10.69
C ALA A 69 5.02 1.56 9.77
N ILE A 70 3.78 1.22 10.17
CA ILE A 70 2.56 1.60 9.43
C ILE A 70 2.37 3.12 9.45
N LEU A 71 2.48 3.75 10.62
CA LEU A 71 2.29 5.20 10.77
C LEU A 71 3.36 6.03 10.05
N ALA A 72 4.59 5.51 9.99
CA ALA A 72 5.70 6.16 9.30
C ALA A 72 5.55 6.13 7.76
N ARG A 73 4.64 5.29 7.23
CA ARG A 73 4.41 5.22 5.79
C ARG A 73 3.46 6.35 5.38
N PRO A 74 3.71 7.01 4.23
CA PRO A 74 2.79 7.99 3.70
C PRO A 74 1.58 7.25 3.12
N LEU A 75 0.63 6.90 3.98
CA LEU A 75 -0.75 6.52 3.58
C LEU A 75 -1.41 7.63 2.77
N ASN A 76 -0.85 8.85 2.82
CA ASN A 76 -1.11 9.97 1.94
C ASN A 76 -1.15 9.54 0.47
N ARG A 77 -0.30 8.61 0.00
CA ARG A 77 -0.35 8.18 -1.41
C ARG A 77 -1.59 7.36 -1.77
N VAL A 78 -2.21 6.66 -0.81
CA VAL A 78 -3.48 5.97 -1.04
C VAL A 78 -4.62 6.98 -1.08
N ALA A 79 -4.60 7.97 -0.19
CA ALA A 79 -5.55 9.08 -0.22
C ALA A 79 -5.39 9.95 -1.48
N ASP A 80 -4.15 10.22 -1.90
CA ASP A 80 -3.81 10.96 -3.11
C ASP A 80 -4.21 10.16 -4.35
N ALA A 81 -3.98 8.84 -4.38
CA ALA A 81 -4.44 7.98 -5.46
C ALA A 81 -5.97 7.88 -5.53
N GLN A 82 -6.66 7.84 -4.39
CA GLN A 82 -8.13 7.89 -4.33
C GLN A 82 -8.67 9.26 -4.78
N HIS A 83 -7.99 10.34 -4.39
CA HIS A 83 -8.31 11.70 -4.81
C HIS A 83 -8.12 11.86 -6.32
N LEU A 84 -6.95 11.45 -6.84
CA LEU A 84 -6.62 11.48 -8.26
C LEU A 84 -7.60 10.63 -9.07
N ARG A 85 -7.97 9.44 -8.59
CA ARG A 85 -8.98 8.59 -9.21
C ARG A 85 -10.35 9.30 -9.26
N SER A 86 -10.78 9.90 -8.15
CA SER A 86 -12.03 10.64 -8.10
C SER A 86 -12.01 11.86 -9.04
N GLU A 87 -10.87 12.54 -9.12
CA GLU A 87 -10.65 13.67 -10.04
C GLU A 87 -10.76 13.21 -11.50
N VAL A 88 -10.11 12.10 -11.87
CA VAL A 88 -10.22 11.52 -13.23
C VAL A 88 -11.65 11.06 -13.54
N GLU A 89 -12.35 10.43 -12.60
CA GLU A 89 -13.76 10.04 -12.76
C GLU A 89 -14.64 11.28 -13.05
N LEU A 90 -14.46 12.37 -12.30
CA LEU A 90 -15.21 13.62 -12.50
C LEU A 90 -14.87 14.30 -13.83
N LEU A 91 -13.59 14.37 -14.19
CA LEU A 91 -13.15 14.96 -15.46
C LEU A 91 -13.66 14.15 -16.66
N THR A 92 -13.72 12.82 -16.54
CA THR A 92 -14.28 11.94 -17.59
C THR A 92 -15.77 12.21 -17.79
N LEU A 93 -16.54 12.31 -16.71
CA LEU A 93 -17.96 12.69 -16.76
C LEU A 93 -18.14 14.09 -17.37
N GLU A 94 -17.26 15.04 -17.06
CA GLU A 94 -17.31 16.38 -17.63
C GLU A 94 -17.03 16.36 -19.14
N VAL A 95 -16.08 15.56 -19.62
CA VAL A 95 -15.84 15.34 -21.05
C VAL A 95 -17.08 14.79 -21.75
N GLU A 96 -17.73 13.78 -21.17
CA GLU A 96 -18.97 13.20 -21.72
C GLU A 96 -20.05 14.27 -21.89
N VAL A 97 -20.33 15.03 -20.82
CA VAL A 97 -21.33 16.11 -20.84
C VAL A 97 -20.99 17.20 -21.85
N LEU A 98 -19.72 17.61 -21.95
CA LEU A 98 -19.29 18.63 -22.91
C LEU A 98 -19.39 18.12 -24.35
N THR A 99 -19.06 16.86 -24.59
CA THR A 99 -19.17 16.21 -25.91
C THR A 99 -20.63 16.12 -26.35
N ASP A 100 -21.53 15.75 -25.45
CA ASP A 100 -22.98 15.72 -25.70
C ASP A 100 -23.52 17.12 -26.04
N ARG A 101 -23.06 18.16 -25.32
CA ARG A 101 -23.45 19.56 -25.61
C ARG A 101 -22.91 20.07 -26.94
N LEU A 102 -21.70 19.68 -27.32
CA LEU A 102 -21.08 20.07 -28.60
C LEU A 102 -21.71 19.38 -29.81
N THR A 103 -22.30 18.20 -29.61
CA THR A 103 -22.95 17.40 -30.67
C THR A 103 -24.45 17.67 -30.80
N ALA A 104 -25.05 18.42 -29.86
CA ALA A 104 -26.45 18.81 -29.92
C ALA A 104 -26.71 19.84 -31.04
N GLU A 105 -27.75 19.59 -31.85
CA GLU A 105 -28.06 20.36 -33.08
C GLU A 105 -28.55 21.80 -32.82
N ASP A 106 -29.03 22.11 -31.59
CA ASP A 106 -29.62 23.40 -31.22
C ASP A 106 -28.72 24.29 -30.32
N THR A 107 -27.42 23.99 -30.23
CA THR A 107 -26.51 24.71 -29.32
C THR A 107 -26.19 26.12 -29.82
N HIS A 108 -26.43 27.12 -28.98
CA HIS A 108 -26.13 28.52 -29.29
C HIS A 108 -24.61 28.73 -29.48
N PRO A 109 -24.14 29.56 -30.43
CA PRO A 109 -22.70 29.71 -30.75
C PRO A 109 -21.82 30.12 -29.56
N VAL A 110 -22.36 30.91 -28.63
CA VAL A 110 -21.66 31.30 -27.39
C VAL A 110 -21.47 30.12 -26.45
N ASP A 111 -22.46 29.23 -26.35
CA ASP A 111 -22.38 28.02 -25.54
C ASP A 111 -21.41 27.01 -26.16
N LEU A 112 -21.33 26.96 -27.49
CA LEU A 112 -20.37 26.13 -28.22
C LEU A 112 -18.93 26.58 -27.95
N ALA A 113 -18.66 27.89 -27.99
CA ALA A 113 -17.34 28.44 -27.70
C ALA A 113 -16.93 28.19 -26.24
N ALA A 114 -17.85 28.37 -25.30
CA ALA A 114 -17.62 28.07 -23.88
C ALA A 114 -17.36 26.59 -23.64
N ALA A 115 -18.15 25.70 -24.25
CA ALA A 115 -17.96 24.25 -24.12
C ALA A 115 -16.63 23.77 -24.72
N THR A 116 -16.21 24.35 -25.85
CA THR A 116 -14.91 24.05 -26.48
C THR A 116 -13.74 24.49 -25.60
N ALA A 117 -13.78 25.70 -25.04
CA ALA A 117 -12.75 26.19 -24.14
C ALA A 117 -12.65 25.32 -22.88
N ARG A 118 -13.80 24.95 -22.30
CA ARG A 118 -13.84 24.08 -21.13
C ARG A 118 -13.30 22.68 -21.40
N LEU A 119 -13.59 22.11 -22.57
CA LEU A 119 -13.04 20.81 -22.98
C LEU A 119 -11.51 20.85 -23.11
N ALA A 120 -10.95 21.96 -23.62
CA ALA A 120 -9.51 22.14 -23.69
C ALA A 120 -8.86 22.20 -22.30
N GLU A 121 -9.48 22.90 -21.34
CA GLU A 121 -9.03 22.95 -19.94
C GLU A 121 -9.05 21.55 -19.29
N VAL A 122 -10.15 20.81 -19.45
CA VAL A 122 -10.30 19.45 -18.91
C VAL A 122 -9.27 18.50 -19.52
N THR A 123 -9.03 18.60 -20.82
CA THR A 123 -8.02 17.78 -21.51
C THR A 123 -6.61 18.10 -21.01
N ALA A 124 -6.28 19.38 -20.82
CA ALA A 124 -5.00 19.79 -20.26
C ALA A 124 -4.81 19.24 -18.84
N ARG A 125 -5.86 19.29 -18.01
CA ARG A 125 -5.82 18.74 -16.65
C ARG A 125 -5.64 17.23 -16.62
N LEU A 126 -6.30 16.49 -17.53
CA LEU A 126 -6.10 15.04 -17.66
C LEU A 126 -4.67 14.69 -18.09
N GLU A 127 -4.06 15.50 -18.96
CA GLU A 127 -2.66 15.33 -19.37
C GLU A 127 -1.69 15.59 -18.21
N GLU A 128 -1.90 16.64 -17.42
CA GLU A 128 -1.13 16.89 -16.19
C GLU A 128 -1.20 15.70 -15.22
N ILE A 129 -2.41 15.15 -15.03
CA ILE A 129 -2.60 13.97 -14.17
C ILE A 129 -1.87 12.75 -14.73
N ARG A 130 -1.88 12.57 -16.06
CA ARG A 130 -1.15 11.48 -16.72
C ARG A 130 0.35 11.56 -16.49
N GLU A 131 0.92 12.77 -16.45
CA GLU A 131 2.36 12.98 -16.19
C GLU A 131 2.76 12.70 -14.72
N LEU A 132 1.79 12.68 -13.80
CA LEU A 132 2.02 12.37 -12.38
C LEU A 132 1.97 10.86 -12.07
N LEU A 133 1.51 10.04 -13.01
CA LEU A 133 1.35 8.58 -12.88
C LEU A 133 2.53 7.81 -13.51
#